data_AF-A0A962PXC2-F1
#
_entry.id   AF-A0A962PXC2-F1
#
_cell.length_a   1.000
_cell.length_b   1.000
_cell.length_c   1.000
_cell.angle_alpha   90.00
_cell.angle_beta   90.00
_cell.angle_gamma   90.00
#
_symmetry.space_group_name_H-M   'P 1'
#
loop_
_entity.id
_entity.type
_entity.pdbx_description
1 polymer ?
#
loop_
_entity_poly.entity_id
_entity_poly.type
_entity_poly.pdbx_seq_one_letter_code
_entity_poly.pdbx_strand_id
1 'polypeptide(L)'
;MSERDEAAVEVEAPESAAHTPAVADDVLPDTLYLMPIPHRPFFPGQVQPVGINPEQWGSTLEAVGKAGHGLIGLSYVSQDDPARIEPRQFPEIGCVVRLHRPPLAEQRGQFLAQGVKRFRIVRWLSD
;
A
#
# COMPACT_ATOMS: atom_id res chain seq x y z
N MET A 1 -46.56 27.67 16.00
CA MET A 1 -45.86 27.99 17.27
C MET A 1 -46.42 26.99 18.27
N SER A 2 -45.79 25.91 18.69
CA SER A 2 -44.40 25.39 18.80
C SER A 2 -44.54 23.86 18.75
N GLU A 3 -43.56 22.99 18.60
CA GLU A 3 -42.15 22.95 18.25
C GLU A 3 -41.90 21.48 17.85
N ARG A 4 -40.84 21.23 17.09
CA ARG A 4 -40.50 19.94 16.50
C ARG A 4 -40.22 18.90 17.60
N ASP A 5 -40.87 17.75 17.52
CA ASP A 5 -40.44 16.56 18.25
C ASP A 5 -39.56 15.70 17.33
N GLU A 6 -38.43 15.28 17.87
CA GLU A 6 -37.27 14.79 17.14
C GLU A 6 -37.56 13.44 16.47
N ALA A 7 -37.31 13.34 15.16
CA ALA A 7 -37.31 12.05 14.47
C ALA A 7 -36.11 11.24 14.97
N ALA A 8 -36.34 10.37 15.96
CA ALA A 8 -35.40 9.34 16.35
C ALA A 8 -35.21 8.37 15.17
N VAL A 9 -34.05 8.45 14.51
CA VAL A 9 -33.63 7.45 13.54
C VAL A 9 -32.95 6.33 14.31
N GLU A 10 -33.64 5.21 14.47
CA GLU A 10 -33.03 3.97 14.91
C GLU A 10 -32.24 3.38 13.73
N VAL A 11 -30.91 3.47 13.80
CA VAL A 11 -30.02 2.86 12.82
C VAL A 11 -29.82 1.41 13.25
N GLU A 12 -30.61 0.50 12.67
CA GLU A 12 -30.33 -0.93 12.78
C GLU A 12 -28.93 -1.21 12.22
N ALA A 13 -28.04 -1.71 13.06
CA ALA A 13 -26.76 -2.25 12.62
C ALA A 13 -27.04 -3.45 11.70
N PRO A 14 -26.36 -3.59 10.55
CA PRO A 14 -26.59 -4.73 9.67
C PRO A 14 -26.21 -6.01 10.42
N GLU A 15 -27.22 -6.83 10.72
CA GLU A 15 -27.08 -8.18 11.24
C GLU A 15 -26.27 -9.04 10.27
N SER A 16 -25.32 -9.78 10.84
CA SER A 16 -24.54 -10.87 10.25
C SER A 16 -24.10 -10.62 8.81
N ALA A 17 -22.88 -10.09 8.66
CA ALA A 17 -22.18 -9.99 7.39
C ALA A 17 -22.11 -11.36 6.69
N ALA A 18 -23.12 -11.67 5.88
CA ALA A 18 -22.96 -12.54 4.74
C ALA A 18 -21.77 -11.96 3.97
N HIS A 19 -20.67 -12.72 3.90
CA HIS A 19 -19.48 -12.32 3.19
C HIS A 19 -19.87 -12.07 1.74
N THR A 20 -20.16 -10.81 1.43
CA THR A 20 -20.31 -10.35 0.06
C THR A 20 -18.99 -10.70 -0.62
N PRO A 21 -19.01 -11.41 -1.76
CA PRO A 21 -17.79 -11.77 -2.46
C PRO A 21 -16.94 -10.51 -2.62
N ALA A 22 -15.73 -10.53 -2.06
CA ALA A 22 -14.80 -9.43 -2.28
C ALA A 22 -14.46 -9.39 -3.75
N VAL A 23 -14.43 -8.19 -4.34
CA VAL A 23 -13.82 -8.01 -5.66
C VAL A 23 -12.37 -8.47 -5.53
N ALA A 24 -11.91 -9.33 -6.43
CA ALA A 24 -10.57 -9.93 -6.33
C ALA A 24 -9.46 -8.86 -6.20
N ASP A 25 -9.65 -7.69 -6.80
CA ASP A 25 -8.73 -6.55 -6.71
C ASP A 25 -8.70 -5.87 -5.33
N ASP A 26 -9.72 -6.09 -4.50
CA ASP A 26 -9.83 -5.57 -3.12
C ASP A 26 -9.16 -6.50 -2.10
N VAL A 27 -8.80 -7.72 -2.49
CA VAL A 27 -8.13 -8.68 -1.60
C VAL A 27 -6.64 -8.39 -1.59
N LEU A 28 -6.17 -7.84 -0.47
CA LEU A 28 -4.75 -7.65 -0.22
C LEU A 28 -4.10 -8.99 0.18
N PRO A 29 -2.84 -9.25 -0.23
CA PRO A 29 -2.13 -10.43 0.21
C PRO A 29 -1.79 -10.34 1.70
N ASP A 30 -1.70 -11.50 2.36
CA ASP A 30 -1.31 -11.61 3.78
C ASP A 30 0.15 -11.22 4.04
N THR A 31 0.97 -11.23 2.98
CA THR A 31 2.41 -10.91 3.06
C THR A 31 2.76 -9.90 1.97
N LEU A 32 3.59 -8.91 2.33
CA LEU A 32 3.99 -7.83 1.44
C LEU A 32 5.50 -7.68 1.48
N TYR A 33 6.10 -7.51 0.31
CA TYR A 33 7.43 -6.94 0.22
C TYR A 33 7.37 -5.46 0.61
N LEU A 34 8.34 -5.03 1.42
CA LEU A 34 8.41 -3.66 1.91
C LEU A 34 9.56 -2.91 1.23
N MET A 35 9.29 -1.64 0.92
CA MET A 35 10.29 -0.72 0.37
C MET A 35 10.22 0.60 1.13
N PRO A 36 11.36 1.11 1.63
CA PRO A 36 11.45 2.43 2.20
C PRO A 36 11.41 3.47 1.09
N ILE A 37 10.67 4.56 1.32
CA ILE A 37 10.65 5.72 0.42
C ILE A 37 11.12 6.98 1.18
N PRO A 38 12.10 7.71 0.63
CA PRO A 38 12.54 8.97 1.20
C PRO A 38 11.61 10.12 0.81
N HIS A 39 11.82 11.28 1.43
CA HIS A 39 11.18 12.57 1.12
C HIS A 39 9.71 12.73 1.48
N ARG A 40 8.81 11.88 0.97
CA ARG A 40 7.37 12.02 1.23
C ARG A 40 6.65 10.70 1.42
N PRO A 41 5.68 10.64 2.35
CA PRO A 41 4.79 9.49 2.47
C PRO A 41 3.85 9.36 1.28
N PHE A 42 3.50 8.11 0.97
CA PHE A 42 2.50 7.76 -0.03
C PHE A 42 1.14 7.55 0.67
N PHE A 43 0.06 8.12 0.13
CA PHE A 43 -1.27 7.99 0.71
C PHE A 43 -2.21 7.15 -0.17
N PRO A 44 -3.20 6.45 0.43
CA PRO A 44 -4.28 5.82 -0.33
C PRO A 44 -5.00 6.79 -1.26
N GLY A 45 -5.38 6.33 -2.45
CA GLY A 45 -6.04 7.15 -3.49
C GLY A 45 -5.10 8.02 -4.32
N GLN A 46 -3.81 8.13 -3.97
CA GLN A 46 -2.83 8.87 -4.75
C GLN A 46 -2.32 8.04 -5.92
N VAL A 47 -2.13 8.66 -7.09
CA VAL A 47 -1.44 8.06 -8.24
C VAL A 47 -0.32 8.98 -8.67
N GLN A 48 0.92 8.46 -8.75
CA GLN A 48 2.07 9.26 -9.14
C GLN A 48 3.21 8.42 -9.73
N PRO A 49 4.04 9.01 -10.60
CA PRO A 49 5.28 8.39 -11.03
C PRO A 49 6.23 8.19 -9.84
N VAL A 50 6.87 7.03 -9.78
CA VAL A 50 7.94 6.72 -8.83
C VAL A 50 9.14 6.14 -9.56
N GLY A 51 10.30 6.72 -9.28
CA GLY A 51 11.58 6.18 -9.69
C GLY A 51 12.10 5.23 -8.62
N ILE A 52 12.34 3.98 -9.00
CA ILE A 52 12.87 2.92 -8.14
C ILE A 52 14.23 2.52 -8.71
N ASN A 53 15.28 2.60 -7.89
CA ASN A 53 16.62 2.19 -8.29
C ASN A 53 16.65 0.66 -8.48
N PRO A 54 16.84 0.14 -9.72
CA PRO A 54 16.83 -1.30 -9.97
C PRO A 54 18.05 -2.02 -9.40
N GLU A 55 19.18 -1.33 -9.17
CA GLU A 55 20.37 -1.94 -8.56
C GLU A 55 20.13 -2.30 -7.10
N GLN A 56 19.34 -1.48 -6.39
CA GLN A 56 19.01 -1.71 -4.98
C GLN A 56 17.79 -2.61 -4.80
N TRP A 57 16.77 -2.44 -5.64
CA TRP A 57 15.44 -3.03 -5.43
C TRP A 57 15.03 -4.05 -6.51
N GLY A 58 15.95 -4.43 -7.40
CA GLY A 58 15.67 -5.35 -8.50
C GLY A 58 15.10 -6.68 -8.05
N SER A 59 15.70 -7.30 -7.02
CA SER A 59 15.23 -8.58 -6.46
C SER A 59 13.82 -8.46 -5.86
N THR A 60 13.53 -7.37 -5.14
CA THR A 60 12.20 -7.08 -4.61
C THR A 60 11.17 -6.91 -5.73
N LEU A 61 11.51 -6.16 -6.78
CA LEU A 61 10.64 -5.94 -7.94
C LEU A 61 10.37 -7.23 -8.72
N GLU A 62 11.37 -8.09 -8.86
CA GLU A 62 11.20 -9.42 -9.45
C GLU A 62 10.29 -10.30 -8.60
N ALA A 63 10.47 -10.30 -7.28
CA ALA A 63 9.66 -11.10 -6.37
C ALA A 63 8.19 -10.66 -6.37
N VAL A 64 7.93 -9.34 -6.37
CA VAL A 64 6.58 -8.76 -6.53
C VAL A 64 5.98 -9.14 -7.89
N GLY A 65 6.78 -9.13 -8.96
CA GLY A 65 6.35 -9.55 -10.29
C GLY A 65 5.97 -11.03 -10.35
N LYS A 66 6.77 -11.91 -9.72
CA LYS A 66 6.50 -13.35 -9.62
C LYS A 66 5.25 -13.66 -8.79
N ALA A 67 4.94 -12.85 -7.77
CA ALA A 67 3.73 -12.99 -6.96
C ALA A 67 2.44 -12.59 -7.73
N GLY A 68 2.56 -11.93 -8.88
CA GLY A 68 1.46 -11.69 -9.83
C GLY A 68 0.48 -10.56 -9.48
N HIS A 69 0.44 -10.10 -8.23
CA HIS A 69 -0.48 -9.04 -7.80
C HIS A 69 0.05 -7.61 -8.00
N GLY A 70 1.38 -7.43 -8.16
CA GLY A 70 1.99 -6.10 -8.38
C GLY A 70 1.83 -5.13 -7.20
N LEU A 71 1.56 -5.65 -6.00
CA LEU A 71 1.39 -4.86 -4.76
C LEU A 71 2.69 -4.88 -3.96
N ILE A 72 3.04 -3.72 -3.41
CA ILE A 72 4.19 -3.51 -2.53
C ILE A 72 3.79 -2.61 -1.37
N GLY A 73 4.38 -2.82 -0.19
CA GLY A 73 4.24 -1.89 0.92
C GLY A 73 5.29 -0.80 0.86
N LEU A 74 4.87 0.47 0.69
CA LEU A 74 5.76 1.62 0.80
C LEU A 74 5.70 2.18 2.22
N SER A 75 6.87 2.37 2.82
CA SER A 75 7.00 2.97 4.15
C SER A 75 7.87 4.20 4.09
N TYR A 76 7.36 5.32 4.59
CA TYR A 76 8.14 6.56 4.63
C TYR A 76 9.23 6.46 5.68
N VAL A 77 10.46 6.77 5.30
CA VAL A 77 11.60 6.85 6.22
C VAL A 77 12.20 8.25 6.17
N SER A 78 12.65 8.73 7.31
CA SER A 78 13.27 10.06 7.43
C SER A 78 14.71 10.11 6.90
N GLN A 79 15.31 8.95 6.60
CA GLN A 79 16.67 8.83 6.13
C GLN A 79 16.72 8.80 4.59
N ASP A 80 17.64 9.57 4.03
CA ASP A 80 17.71 9.80 2.57
C ASP A 80 18.30 8.64 1.77
N ASP A 81 19.05 7.73 2.41
CA ASP A 81 19.60 6.52 1.78
C ASP A 81 18.72 5.30 2.12
N PRO A 82 17.83 4.86 1.22
CA PRO A 82 16.89 3.76 1.48
C PRO A 82 17.60 2.41 1.58
N ALA A 83 18.81 2.27 1.03
CA ALA A 83 19.56 1.01 1.02
C ALA A 83 20.18 0.67 2.38
N ARG A 84 20.24 1.62 3.31
CA ARG A 84 20.80 1.44 4.66
C ARG A 84 19.74 1.27 5.74
N ILE A 85 18.47 1.17 5.36
CA ILE A 85 17.36 1.08 6.30
C ILE A 85 17.24 -0.36 6.79
N GLU A 86 17.44 -0.54 8.08
CA GLU A 86 17.18 -1.81 8.76
C GLU A 86 15.68 -1.96 9.08
N PRO A 87 15.15 -3.20 9.19
CA PRO A 87 13.74 -3.45 9.51
C PRO A 87 13.21 -2.66 10.72
N ARG A 88 14.03 -2.51 11.78
CA ARG A 88 13.68 -1.75 12.99
C ARG A 88 13.48 -0.24 12.78
N GLN A 89 13.93 0.30 11.65
CA GLN A 89 13.80 1.71 11.30
C GLN A 89 12.55 1.99 10.46
N PHE A 90 11.83 0.95 10.03
CA PHE A 90 10.55 1.14 9.36
C PHE A 90 9.49 1.66 10.34
N PRO A 91 8.66 2.63 9.93
CA PRO A 91 7.47 2.97 10.70
C PRO A 91 6.50 1.78 10.72
N GLU A 92 5.73 1.67 11.80
CA GLU A 92 4.71 0.61 11.92
C GLU A 92 3.63 0.70 10.83
N ILE A 93 3.35 1.91 10.33
CA ILE A 93 2.29 2.17 9.36
C ILE A 93 2.88 2.59 8.01
N GLY A 94 2.50 1.85 6.97
CA GLY A 94 2.84 2.17 5.58
C GLY A 94 1.61 2.31 4.69
N CYS A 95 1.83 2.36 3.38
CA CYS A 95 0.79 2.35 2.36
C CYS A 95 1.04 1.21 1.38
N VAL A 96 0.04 0.36 1.18
CA VAL A 96 0.03 -0.60 0.07
C VAL A 96 -0.12 0.20 -1.22
N VAL A 97 0.74 -0.12 -2.18
CA VAL A 97 0.79 0.53 -3.48
C VAL A 97 0.76 -0.54 -4.56
N ARG A 98 -0.03 -0.31 -5.60
CA ARG A 98 0.00 -1.09 -6.84
C ARG A 98 0.98 -0.43 -7.81
N LEU A 99 1.96 -1.19 -8.26
CA LEU A 99 2.95 -0.74 -9.25
C LEU A 99 2.48 -1.12 -10.65
N HIS A 100 2.33 -0.11 -11.50
CA HIS A 100 2.01 -0.27 -12.91
C HIS A 100 3.25 0.06 -13.75
N ARG A 101 3.68 -0.86 -14.62
CA ARG A 101 4.75 -0.58 -15.60
C ARG A 101 4.16 -0.01 -16.88
N PRO A 102 4.67 1.13 -17.40
CA PRO A 102 4.32 1.60 -18.73
C PRO A 102 4.76 0.57 -19.79
N PRO A 103 3.94 0.27 -20.82
CA PRO A 103 4.29 -0.68 -21.89
C PRO A 103 5.55 -0.30 -22.68
N LEU A 104 5.90 0.99 -22.72
CA LEU A 104 7.03 1.56 -23.45
C LEU A 104 8.16 2.05 -22.53
N ALA A 105 8.24 1.59 -21.27
CA ALA A 105 9.33 1.98 -20.39
C ALA A 105 10.66 1.35 -20.86
N GLU A 106 11.34 1.97 -21.83
CA GLU A 106 12.75 1.67 -22.13
C GLU A 106 13.64 1.93 -20.91
N GLN A 107 13.22 2.86 -20.04
CA GLN A 107 13.89 3.17 -18.79
C GLN A 107 13.44 2.22 -17.68
N ARG A 108 14.32 1.26 -17.35
CA ARG A 108 14.19 0.42 -16.15
C ARG A 108 14.08 1.30 -14.91
N GLY A 109 13.14 0.97 -14.01
CA GLY A 109 13.00 1.64 -12.72
C GLY A 109 11.90 2.71 -12.64
N GLN A 110 11.25 3.09 -13.74
CA GLN A 110 10.12 4.04 -13.69
C GLN A 110 8.78 3.29 -13.62
N PHE A 111 7.97 3.61 -12.61
CA PHE A 111 6.67 3.00 -12.38
C PHE A 111 5.60 4.07 -12.13
N LEU A 112 4.35 3.74 -12.42
CA LEU A 112 3.21 4.48 -11.88
C LEU A 112 2.75 3.75 -10.62
N ALA A 113 2.87 4.41 -9.48
CA ALA A 113 2.40 3.91 -8.20
C ALA A 113 0.99 4.41 -7.91
N GLN A 114 0.10 3.51 -7.49
CA GLN A 114 -1.25 3.81 -7.02
C GLN A 114 -1.42 3.36 -5.57
N GLY A 115 -1.76 4.28 -4.69
CA GLY A 115 -2.00 4.00 -3.28
C GLY A 115 -3.35 3.33 -3.07
N VAL A 116 -3.34 2.19 -2.39
CA VAL A 116 -4.53 1.35 -2.18
C VAL A 116 -5.07 1.52 -0.77
N LYS A 117 -4.27 1.18 0.25
CA LYS A 117 -4.73 1.16 1.65
C LYS A 117 -3.56 1.29 2.62
N ARG A 118 -3.80 1.73 3.85
CA ARG A 118 -2.82 1.63 4.94
C ARG A 118 -2.65 0.18 5.39
N PHE A 119 -1.42 -0.19 5.72
CA PHE A 119 -1.11 -1.44 6.42
C PHE A 119 -0.37 -1.14 7.72
N ARG A 120 -0.40 -2.11 8.65
CA ARG A 120 0.44 -2.12 9.84
C ARG A 120 1.41 -3.30 9.75
N ILE A 121 2.69 -3.08 10.01
CA ILE A 121 3.69 -4.14 10.12
C ILE A 121 3.45 -4.86 11.46
N VAL A 122 3.13 -6.14 11.41
CA VAL A 122 2.89 -6.97 12.61
C VAL A 122 4.00 -7.99 12.85
N ARG A 123 4.72 -8.39 11.80
CA ARG A 123 5.78 -9.39 11.83
C ARG A 123 6.67 -9.27 10.60
N TRP A 124 7.98 -9.48 10.79
CA TRP A 124 8.95 -9.66 9.71
C TRP A 124 9.09 -11.14 9.36
N LEU A 125 9.13 -11.45 8.07
CA LEU A 125 9.23 -12.83 7.55
C LEU A 125 10.65 -13.24 7.18
N SER A 126 11.51 -12.24 6.98
CA SER A 126 12.93 -12.35 6.65
C SER A 126 13.65 -11.20 7.34
N ASP A 127 14.88 -11.47 7.81
CA ASP A 127 15.79 -10.48 8.40
C ASP A 127 16.58 -9.71 7.32
#